data_AF-A0A7S3CIU5-F1
#
_entry.id   AF-A0A7S3CIU5-F1
#
_cell.length_a   1.000
_cell.length_b   1.000
_cell.length_c   1.000
_cell.angle_alpha   90.00
_cell.angle_beta   90.00
_cell.angle_gamma   90.00
#
_symmetry.space_group_name_H-M   'P 1'
#
loop_
_entity.id
_entity.type
_entity.pdbx_description
1 polymer ?
#
loop_
_entity_poly.entity_id
_entity_poly.type
_entity_poly.pdbx_seq_one_letter_code
_entity_poly.pdbx_strand_id
1 'polypeptide(L)'
;FMAEVRELGIKNTENTPKEEVKPEVESKKTVDVEATKAMLDKLSDQEIQKLIKEIESQIRKEKSDLTNVTRQHDNLKKRLKENNEKLKLSTQLPHMVANIGEILEPEEEEDGDKDGSGFNVQKVPGGNKKDAKKQKSLVVKTTGRHTVYLPVPGLVEAEDLKPGELVAVNKESFIVYEKLPAEYDSR
;
A
#
# COMPACT_ATOMS: atom_id res chain seq x y z
N PHE A 1 25.18 25.86 36.53
CA PHE A 1 24.87 26.13 35.10
C PHE A 1 23.50 25.54 34.78
N MET A 2 22.45 26.18 35.30
CA MET A 2 21.07 25.68 35.33
C MET A 2 20.06 26.79 34.96
N ALA A 3 20.46 27.78 34.15
CA ALA A 3 19.63 28.97 33.96
C ALA A 3 19.57 29.59 32.55
N GLU A 4 20.22 29.07 31.51
CA GLU A 4 20.33 29.88 30.28
C GLU A 4 20.47 29.11 28.98
N VAL A 5 19.49 28.24 28.69
CA VAL A 5 19.07 27.92 27.30
C VAL A 5 17.55 27.75 27.28
N ARG A 6 16.83 28.69 27.90
CA ARG A 6 15.36 28.73 27.96
C ARG A 6 14.71 29.45 26.77
N GLU A 7 15.46 29.73 25.72
CA GLU A 7 14.93 30.27 24.47
C GLU A 7 15.51 29.48 23.31
N LEU A 8 14.75 28.49 22.86
CA LEU A 8 14.57 28.08 21.46
C LEU A 8 13.64 26.87 21.52
N GLY A 9 12.39 27.12 21.16
CA GLY A 9 11.27 26.22 21.40
C GLY A 9 11.38 24.91 20.62
N ILE A 10 11.48 23.81 21.36
CA ILE A 10 10.86 22.53 21.00
C ILE A 10 10.32 21.95 22.30
N LYS A 11 9.02 22.11 22.54
CA LYS A 11 8.34 21.42 23.64
C LYS A 11 8.22 19.95 23.24
N ASN A 12 8.97 19.11 23.95
CA ASN A 12 8.75 17.67 24.01
C ASN A 12 7.30 17.39 24.42
N THR A 13 6.54 16.77 23.53
CA THR A 13 5.28 16.10 23.86
C THR A 13 5.61 14.64 24.14
N GLU A 14 5.99 14.36 25.38
CA GLU A 14 5.77 13.02 25.91
C GLU A 14 4.27 12.77 26.00
N ASN A 15 3.89 11.52 25.73
CA ASN A 15 2.65 10.86 26.15
C ASN A 15 1.47 10.89 25.16
N THR A 16 1.41 9.89 24.28
CA THR A 16 0.15 9.24 23.89
C THR A 16 0.36 7.74 23.68
N PRO A 17 -0.08 6.88 24.62
CA PRO A 17 -0.28 5.47 24.37
C PRO A 17 -1.72 5.19 23.89
N LYS A 18 -1.83 4.24 22.94
CA LYS A 18 -3.04 3.53 22.47
C LYS A 18 -3.86 4.19 21.36
N GLU A 19 -3.84 3.57 20.19
CA GLU A 19 -4.99 3.55 19.28
C GLU A 19 -5.40 2.09 19.06
N GLU A 20 -6.05 1.54 20.08
CA GLU A 20 -6.97 0.42 19.90
C GLU A 20 -8.12 0.92 19.03
N VAL A 21 -8.19 0.45 17.79
CA VAL A 21 -9.32 0.71 16.90
C VAL A 21 -10.56 0.04 17.50
N LYS A 22 -11.29 0.81 18.32
CA LYS A 22 -12.66 0.50 18.71
C LYS A 22 -13.54 0.64 17.47
N PRO A 23 -14.48 -0.29 17.22
CA PRO A 23 -15.51 -0.04 16.23
C PRO A 23 -16.40 1.09 16.75
N GLU A 24 -16.37 2.24 16.09
CA GLU A 24 -17.37 3.29 16.28
C GLU A 24 -18.74 2.73 15.88
N VAL A 25 -19.50 2.33 16.90
CA VAL A 25 -20.93 2.15 16.83
C VAL A 25 -21.57 3.49 17.22
N GLU A 26 -22.58 3.88 16.43
CA GLU A 26 -23.45 5.06 16.57
C GLU A 26 -22.94 6.40 16.04
N SER A 27 -23.00 6.57 14.71
CA SER A 27 -23.66 7.78 14.18
C SER A 27 -25.09 7.39 13.80
N LYS A 28 -26.04 7.64 14.71
CA LYS A 28 -27.45 7.78 14.33
C LYS A 28 -27.51 8.95 13.37
N LYS A 29 -27.49 8.67 12.06
CA LYS A 29 -27.91 9.63 11.04
C LYS A 29 -29.34 10.01 11.43
N THR A 30 -29.52 11.19 11.99
CA THR A 30 -30.83 11.81 12.15
C THR A 30 -31.37 11.97 10.73
N VAL A 31 -32.17 11.00 10.30
CA VAL A 31 -32.90 11.09 9.05
C VAL A 31 -33.85 12.26 9.25
N ASP A 32 -33.72 13.32 8.43
CA ASP A 32 -34.54 14.53 8.53
C ASP A 32 -36.03 14.18 8.39
N VAL A 33 -36.68 13.96 9.53
CA VAL A 33 -38.09 13.50 9.64
C VAL A 33 -39.05 14.51 9.02
N GLU A 34 -38.66 15.78 8.98
CA GLU A 34 -39.47 16.87 8.47
C GLU A 34 -39.48 16.94 6.94
N ALA A 35 -38.34 16.62 6.30
CA ALA A 35 -38.22 16.55 4.84
C ALA A 35 -38.95 15.33 4.27
N THR A 36 -38.92 14.20 4.98
CA THR A 36 -39.62 12.97 4.57
C THR A 36 -41.13 13.12 4.70
N LYS A 37 -41.62 13.83 5.73
CA LYS A 37 -43.04 14.13 5.90
C LYS A 37 -43.58 15.05 4.79
N ALA A 38 -42.83 16.09 4.42
CA ALA A 38 -43.18 16.98 3.32
C ALA A 38 -43.13 16.31 1.92
N MET A 39 -42.36 15.22 1.77
CA MET A 39 -42.35 14.37 0.58
C MET A 39 -43.53 13.39 0.56
N LEU A 40 -43.91 12.83 1.72
CA LEU A 40 -45.06 11.93 1.85
C LEU A 40 -46.38 12.62 1.48
N ASP A 41 -46.57 13.86 1.92
CA ASP A 41 -47.81 14.62 1.66
C ASP A 41 -48.02 14.94 0.16
N LYS A 42 -46.99 14.80 -0.68
CA LYS A 42 -47.05 15.05 -2.13
C LYS A 42 -47.26 13.79 -2.96
N LEU A 43 -47.07 12.61 -2.39
CA LEU A 43 -47.20 11.32 -3.08
C LEU A 43 -48.58 10.70 -2.83
N SER A 44 -49.06 9.91 -3.78
CA SER A 44 -50.25 9.10 -3.57
C SER A 44 -49.96 7.87 -2.68
N ASP A 45 -50.96 7.40 -1.94
CA ASP A 45 -50.84 6.22 -1.06
C ASP A 45 -50.30 4.97 -1.80
N GLN A 46 -50.61 4.83 -3.09
CA GLN A 46 -50.12 3.73 -3.92
C GLN A 46 -48.63 3.83 -4.23
N GLU A 47 -48.12 5.04 -4.44
CA GLU A 47 -46.69 5.28 -4.68
C GLU A 47 -45.88 5.07 -3.39
N ILE A 48 -46.44 5.45 -2.23
CA ILE A 48 -45.83 5.18 -0.92
C ILE A 48 -45.70 3.67 -0.68
N GLN A 49 -46.75 2.89 -0.99
CA GLN A 49 -46.71 1.42 -0.86
C GLN A 49 -45.66 0.78 -1.79
N LYS A 50 -45.45 1.33 -2.99
CA LYS A 50 -44.42 0.87 -3.93
C LYS A 50 -43.01 1.18 -3.40
N LEU A 51 -42.80 2.39 -2.89
CA LEU A 51 -41.53 2.82 -2.29
C LEU A 51 -41.15 1.99 -1.06
N ILE A 52 -42.12 1.66 -0.19
CA ILE A 52 -41.87 0.79 0.97
C ILE A 52 -41.33 -0.58 0.52
N LYS A 53 -41.97 -1.21 -0.47
CA LYS A 53 -41.52 -2.50 -1.01
C LYS A 53 -40.14 -2.43 -1.66
N GLU A 54 -39.85 -1.32 -2.34
CA GLU A 54 -38.55 -1.09 -2.96
C GLU A 54 -37.46 -0.91 -1.90
N ILE A 55 -37.70 -0.09 -0.88
CA ILE A 55 -36.79 0.13 0.26
C ILE A 55 -36.56 -1.17 1.03
N GLU A 56 -37.60 -1.98 1.28
CA GLU A 56 -37.44 -3.30 1.92
C GLU A 56 -36.56 -4.24 1.07
N SER A 57 -36.70 -4.19 -0.26
CA SER A 57 -35.87 -4.94 -1.19
C SER A 57 -34.40 -4.46 -1.14
N GLN A 58 -34.19 -3.14 -1.14
CA GLN A 58 -32.87 -2.52 -1.00
C GLN A 58 -32.22 -2.89 0.34
N ILE A 59 -32.92 -2.79 1.46
CA ILE A 59 -32.42 -3.18 2.79
C ILE A 59 -31.98 -4.65 2.81
N ARG A 60 -32.74 -5.55 2.17
CA ARG A 60 -32.35 -6.97 2.06
C ARG A 60 -31.07 -7.14 1.25
N LYS A 61 -30.94 -6.44 0.13
CA LYS A 61 -29.75 -6.46 -0.71
C LYS A 61 -28.54 -5.91 0.05
N GLU A 62 -28.67 -4.74 0.68
CA GLU A 62 -27.62 -4.09 1.45
C GLU A 62 -27.14 -4.94 2.63
N LYS A 63 -28.05 -5.61 3.35
CA LYS A 63 -27.66 -6.56 4.41
C LYS A 63 -26.86 -7.74 3.89
N SER A 64 -27.22 -8.26 2.71
CA SER A 64 -26.45 -9.33 2.04
C SER A 64 -25.07 -8.82 1.63
N ASP A 65 -25.00 -7.63 1.03
CA ASP A 65 -23.75 -7.00 0.60
C ASP A 65 -22.84 -6.70 1.79
N LEU A 66 -23.37 -6.18 2.90
CA LEU A 66 -22.63 -5.94 4.14
C LEU A 66 -21.99 -7.23 4.67
N THR A 67 -22.74 -8.33 4.67
CA THR A 67 -22.22 -9.64 5.11
C THR A 67 -21.12 -10.14 4.17
N ASN A 68 -21.31 -9.99 2.85
CA ASN A 68 -20.32 -10.37 1.85
C ASN A 68 -19.02 -9.56 1.97
N VAL A 69 -19.15 -8.24 2.10
CA VAL A 69 -18.02 -7.32 2.28
C VAL A 69 -17.29 -7.59 3.58
N THR A 70 -18.02 -7.84 4.68
CA THR A 70 -17.41 -8.18 5.97
C THR A 70 -16.55 -9.46 5.87
N ARG A 71 -17.08 -10.49 5.19
CA ARG A 71 -16.32 -11.73 4.96
C ARG A 71 -15.07 -11.48 4.10
N GLN A 72 -15.17 -10.66 3.06
CA GLN A 72 -14.02 -10.29 2.23
C GLN A 72 -12.98 -9.50 3.03
N HIS A 73 -13.42 -8.54 3.83
CA HIS A 73 -12.58 -7.76 4.72
C HIS A 73 -11.80 -8.65 5.70
N ASP A 74 -12.48 -9.59 6.35
CA ASP A 74 -11.82 -10.52 7.29
C ASP A 74 -10.80 -11.43 6.59
N ASN A 75 -11.10 -11.88 5.38
CA ASN A 75 -10.16 -12.66 4.57
C ASN A 75 -8.92 -11.83 4.19
N LEU A 76 -9.10 -10.57 3.78
CA LEU A 76 -7.98 -9.66 3.49
C LEU A 76 -7.16 -9.37 4.75
N LYS A 77 -7.81 -9.17 5.89
CA LYS A 77 -7.15 -8.94 7.18
C LYS A 77 -6.31 -10.14 7.61
N LYS A 78 -6.77 -11.38 7.39
CA LYS A 78 -5.99 -12.60 7.62
C LYS A 78 -4.76 -12.66 6.73
N ARG A 79 -4.93 -12.45 5.42
CA ARG A 79 -3.82 -12.40 4.45
C ARG A 79 -2.79 -11.33 4.80
N LEU A 80 -3.24 -10.16 5.26
CA LEU A 80 -2.36 -9.08 5.69
C LEU A 80 -1.51 -9.50 6.89
N LYS A 81 -2.09 -10.17 7.89
CA LYS A 81 -1.34 -10.69 9.04
C LYS A 81 -0.29 -11.72 8.63
N GLU A 82 -0.68 -12.70 7.81
CA GLU A 82 0.24 -13.72 7.30
C GLU A 82 1.39 -13.11 6.47
N ASN A 83 1.08 -12.13 5.62
CA ASN A 83 2.09 -11.43 4.82
C ASN A 83 3.03 -10.61 5.69
N ASN A 84 2.52 -9.94 6.73
CA ASN A 84 3.35 -9.19 7.67
C ASN A 84 4.28 -10.10 8.48
N GLU A 85 3.84 -11.29 8.85
CA GLU A 85 4.69 -12.29 9.52
C GLU A 85 5.79 -12.79 8.58
N LYS A 86 5.45 -13.11 7.33
CA LYS A 86 6.44 -13.47 6.31
C LYS A 86 7.43 -12.36 6.02
N LEU A 87 6.97 -11.10 5.99
CA LEU A 87 7.83 -9.94 5.82
C LEU A 87 8.83 -9.84 6.98
N LYS A 88 8.37 -9.95 8.23
CA LYS A 88 9.24 -9.93 9.42
C LYS A 88 10.31 -11.01 9.40
N LEU A 89 9.95 -12.22 8.96
CA LEU A 89 10.91 -13.34 8.82
C LEU A 89 11.92 -13.08 7.69
N SER A 90 11.48 -12.46 6.59
CA SER A 90 12.37 -12.14 5.46
C SER A 90 13.30 -10.96 5.75
N THR A 91 12.84 -9.96 6.50
CA THR A 91 13.62 -8.78 6.93
C THR A 91 14.40 -9.05 8.22
N GLN A 92 14.61 -10.32 8.60
CA GLN A 92 15.46 -10.65 9.73
C GLN A 92 16.93 -10.46 9.35
N LEU A 93 17.66 -9.72 10.18
CA LEU A 93 19.11 -9.56 10.05
C LEU A 93 19.81 -10.94 10.10
N PRO A 94 20.94 -11.12 9.39
CA PRO A 94 21.77 -10.11 8.74
C PRO A 94 21.41 -9.83 7.27
N HIS A 95 21.53 -8.57 6.86
CA HIS A 95 21.44 -8.15 5.46
C HIS A 95 22.83 -7.87 4.89
N MET A 96 22.95 -8.00 3.57
CA MET A 96 24.15 -7.60 2.85
C MET A 96 23.99 -6.16 2.38
N VAL A 97 25.06 -5.37 2.47
CA VAL A 97 25.07 -4.01 1.92
C VAL A 97 25.47 -4.07 0.45
N ALA A 98 24.79 -3.28 -0.37
CA ALA A 98 25.07 -3.14 -1.79
C ALA A 98 24.82 -1.69 -2.25
N ASN A 99 25.39 -1.34 -3.40
CA ASN A 99 25.18 -0.07 -4.06
C ASN A 99 24.32 -0.25 -5.30
N ILE A 100 23.49 0.73 -5.60
CA ILE A 100 22.72 0.75 -6.84
C ILE A 100 23.66 1.17 -7.97
N GLY A 101 23.78 0.31 -8.99
CA GLY A 101 24.56 0.60 -10.19
C GLY A 101 23.80 1.51 -11.14
N GLU A 102 22.71 1.00 -11.68
CA GLU A 102 21.86 1.71 -12.64
C GLU A 102 20.41 1.25 -12.50
N ILE A 103 19.49 2.12 -12.90
CA ILE A 103 18.06 1.85 -12.96
C ILE A 103 17.71 1.84 -14.45
N LEU A 104 17.22 0.70 -14.92
CA LEU A 104 16.90 0.46 -16.32
C LEU A 104 15.38 0.54 -16.48
N GLU A 105 14.91 1.36 -17.40
CA GLU A 105 13.51 1.34 -17.82
C GLU A 105 13.41 0.44 -19.05
N PRO A 106 12.49 -0.55 -19.08
CA PRO A 106 12.32 -1.37 -20.27
C PRO A 106 11.87 -0.46 -21.42
N GLU A 107 12.67 -0.41 -22.49
CA GLU A 107 12.25 0.19 -23.73
C GLU A 107 11.07 -0.64 -24.28
N GLU A 108 9.99 0.04 -24.65
CA GLU A 108 8.95 -0.60 -25.44
C GLU A 108 9.54 -0.71 -26.85
N GLU A 109 9.94 -1.92 -27.27
CA GLU A 109 10.06 -2.17 -28.69
C GLU A 109 8.65 -1.97 -29.28
N GLU A 110 8.48 -0.87 -30.02
CA GLU A 110 7.24 -0.50 -30.71
C GLU A 110 6.93 -1.47 -31.87
N ASP A 111 7.80 -2.45 -32.12
CA ASP A 111 7.63 -3.48 -33.14
C ASP A 111 7.31 -4.83 -32.50
N GLY A 112 6.08 -5.28 -32.75
CA GLY A 112 5.53 -6.53 -32.21
C GLY A 112 6.32 -7.80 -32.55
N ASP A 113 6.03 -8.82 -31.75
CA ASP A 113 6.23 -10.24 -32.07
C ASP A 113 7.67 -10.75 -32.19
N LYS A 114 8.51 -10.51 -31.17
CA LYS A 114 9.59 -11.46 -30.85
C LYS A 114 9.67 -11.81 -29.38
N ASP A 115 9.11 -12.99 -29.10
CA ASP A 115 9.38 -13.85 -27.96
C ASP A 115 10.88 -13.84 -27.60
N GLY A 116 11.21 -13.36 -26.40
CA GLY A 116 12.57 -13.10 -25.95
C GLY A 116 12.69 -13.34 -24.44
N SER A 117 12.89 -14.61 -24.08
CA SER A 117 13.07 -15.16 -22.72
C SER A 117 11.78 -15.33 -21.89
N GLY A 118 11.55 -16.56 -21.44
CA GLY A 118 10.45 -16.95 -20.56
C GLY A 118 10.48 -16.35 -19.14
N PHE A 119 11.24 -15.28 -18.91
CA PHE A 119 11.06 -14.43 -17.74
C PHE A 119 9.89 -13.52 -18.02
N ASN A 120 8.69 -14.04 -17.77
CA ASN A 120 7.45 -13.31 -17.85
C ASN A 120 7.53 -12.14 -16.85
N VAL A 121 8.01 -10.98 -17.31
CA VAL A 121 7.90 -9.70 -16.62
C VAL A 121 6.41 -9.53 -16.43
N GLN A 122 5.95 -9.78 -15.21
CA GLN A 122 4.56 -9.98 -14.91
C GLN A 122 3.86 -8.64 -15.04
N LYS A 123 3.37 -8.35 -16.26
CA LYS A 123 2.38 -7.32 -16.54
C LYS A 123 1.32 -7.45 -15.45
N VAL A 124 1.27 -6.46 -14.56
CA VAL A 124 0.40 -6.47 -13.38
C VAL A 124 -1.02 -6.88 -13.82
N PRO A 125 -1.55 -8.02 -13.38
CA PRO A 125 -2.87 -8.47 -13.81
C PRO A 125 -3.90 -7.69 -13.01
N GLY A 126 -4.31 -6.52 -13.49
CA GLY A 126 -5.40 -5.77 -12.87
C GLY A 126 -5.53 -4.28 -13.18
N GLY A 127 -4.61 -3.67 -13.93
CA GLY A 127 -4.70 -2.25 -14.34
C GLY A 127 -4.98 -2.11 -15.82
N ASN A 128 -5.76 -1.12 -16.22
CA ASN A 128 -6.01 -0.76 -17.61
C ASN A 128 -4.70 -0.75 -18.43
N LYS A 129 -4.75 -1.21 -19.69
CA LYS A 129 -3.62 -1.28 -20.64
C LYS A 129 -2.84 0.04 -20.88
N LYS A 130 -3.26 1.15 -20.27
CA LYS A 130 -2.63 2.48 -20.37
C LYS A 130 -1.84 2.89 -19.11
N ASP A 131 -2.02 2.19 -17.99
CA ASP A 131 -1.35 2.45 -16.71
C ASP A 131 -0.43 1.29 -16.30
N ALA A 132 0.10 0.55 -17.28
CA ALA A 132 1.19 -0.38 -17.01
C ALA A 132 2.43 0.46 -16.63
N LYS A 133 2.56 0.83 -15.35
CA LYS A 133 3.81 1.38 -14.82
C LYS A 133 4.92 0.46 -15.31
N LYS A 134 5.78 0.98 -16.18
CA LYS A 134 6.94 0.27 -16.71
C LYS A 134 7.71 -0.28 -15.52
N GLN A 135 7.78 -1.60 -15.42
CA GLN A 135 8.48 -2.24 -14.32
C GLN A 135 9.98 -1.96 -14.53
N LYS A 136 10.53 -1.04 -13.74
CA LYS A 136 11.95 -0.68 -13.81
C LYS A 136 12.79 -1.83 -13.27
N SER A 137 13.85 -2.17 -13.98
CA SER A 137 14.84 -3.14 -13.53
C SER A 137 15.98 -2.43 -12.81
N LEU A 138 16.63 -3.13 -11.89
CA LEU A 138 17.74 -2.59 -11.11
C LEU A 138 19.00 -3.40 -11.34
N VAL A 139 20.14 -2.73 -11.49
CA VAL A 139 21.44 -3.39 -11.40
C VAL A 139 22.06 -3.07 -10.05
N VAL A 140 22.35 -4.10 -9.27
CA VAL A 140 22.89 -3.99 -7.92
C VAL A 140 24.35 -4.44 -7.90
N LYS A 141 25.22 -3.62 -7.32
CA LYS A 141 26.64 -3.91 -7.09
C LYS A 141 26.84 -4.25 -5.62
N THR A 142 27.10 -5.52 -5.33
CA THR A 142 27.26 -5.97 -3.94
C THR A 142 28.67 -5.72 -3.43
N THR A 143 28.82 -5.64 -2.11
CA THR A 143 30.13 -5.61 -1.44
C THR A 143 30.99 -6.84 -1.76
N GLY A 144 30.36 -7.97 -2.12
CA GLY A 144 31.03 -9.16 -2.66
C GLY A 144 31.60 -9.01 -4.08
N ARG A 145 31.56 -7.81 -4.68
CA ARG A 145 31.96 -7.53 -6.07
C ARG A 145 31.13 -8.28 -7.12
N HIS A 146 29.90 -8.66 -6.79
CA HIS A 146 28.95 -9.18 -7.77
C HIS A 146 28.10 -8.05 -8.34
N THR A 147 27.88 -8.07 -9.65
CA THR A 147 26.92 -7.18 -10.32
C THR A 147 25.75 -8.03 -10.76
N VAL A 148 24.58 -7.83 -10.15
CA VAL A 148 23.38 -8.66 -10.36
C VAL A 148 22.29 -7.81 -10.97
N TYR A 149 21.69 -8.31 -12.06
CA TYR A 149 20.50 -7.74 -12.66
C TYR A 149 19.25 -8.25 -11.93
N LEU A 150 18.41 -7.32 -11.48
CA LEU A 150 17.19 -7.58 -10.75
C LEU A 150 16.00 -7.08 -11.59
N PRO A 151 15.20 -7.98 -12.21
CA PRO A 151 14.05 -7.58 -13.02
C PRO A 151 12.93 -6.93 -12.21
N VAL A 152 12.79 -7.30 -10.93
CA VAL A 152 11.75 -6.80 -10.03
C VAL A 152 12.45 -6.06 -8.88
N PRO A 153 12.22 -4.74 -8.70
CA PRO A 153 12.69 -4.03 -7.52
C PRO A 153 11.95 -4.58 -6.30
N GLY A 154 12.65 -4.75 -5.18
CA GLY A 154 12.16 -5.48 -4.01
C GLY A 154 11.06 -4.77 -3.22
N LEU A 155 11.31 -4.51 -1.93
CA LEU A 155 10.36 -3.83 -1.06
C LEU A 155 10.33 -2.30 -1.29
N VAL A 156 11.42 -1.74 -1.82
CA VAL A 156 11.55 -0.30 -2.14
C VAL A 156 11.22 -0.06 -3.60
N GLU A 157 10.44 0.98 -3.88
CA GLU A 157 10.11 1.38 -5.24
C GLU A 157 11.34 1.93 -5.97
N ALA A 158 11.45 1.63 -7.27
CA ALA A 158 12.56 2.11 -8.10
C ALA A 158 12.54 3.64 -8.33
N GLU A 159 11.45 4.33 -7.99
CA GLU A 159 11.33 5.79 -8.10
C GLU A 159 12.06 6.52 -6.95
N ASP A 160 12.17 5.91 -5.77
CA ASP A 160 12.81 6.48 -4.58
C ASP A 160 14.33 6.24 -4.52
N LEU A 161 14.82 5.41 -5.45
CA LEU A 161 16.19 4.96 -5.52
C LEU A 161 16.99 5.80 -6.52
N LYS A 162 18.25 6.09 -6.20
CA LYS A 162 19.19 6.73 -7.13
C LYS A 162 20.44 5.88 -7.33
N PRO A 163 21.06 5.93 -8.52
CA PRO A 163 22.38 5.33 -8.74
C PRO A 163 23.40 5.84 -7.70
N GLY A 164 24.20 4.92 -7.17
CA GLY A 164 25.22 5.19 -6.15
C GLY A 164 24.74 5.08 -4.71
N GLU A 165 23.43 5.02 -4.45
CA GLU A 165 22.89 4.89 -3.10
C GLU A 165 23.17 3.51 -2.49
N LEU A 166 23.34 3.49 -1.16
CA LEU A 166 23.49 2.28 -0.37
C LEU A 166 22.13 1.67 -0.03
N VAL A 167 22.02 0.37 -0.22
CA VAL A 167 20.81 -0.41 0.02
C VAL A 167 21.14 -1.69 0.77
N ALA A 168 20.20 -2.12 1.63
CA ALA A 168 20.22 -3.43 2.25
C ALA A 168 19.57 -4.43 1.29
N VAL A 169 20.28 -5.52 1.00
CA VAL A 169 19.82 -6.60 0.11
C VAL A 169 19.91 -7.96 0.80
N ASN A 170 19.08 -8.90 0.34
CA ASN A 170 19.20 -10.29 0.73
C ASN A 170 20.48 -10.92 0.17
N LYS A 171 21.14 -11.80 0.94
CA LYS A 171 22.39 -12.47 0.52
C LYS A 171 22.21 -13.47 -0.62
N GLU A 172 21.07 -14.15 -0.69
CA GLU A 172 20.80 -15.21 -1.65
C GLU A 172 20.02 -14.70 -2.87
N SER A 173 18.97 -13.91 -2.64
CA SER A 173 18.08 -13.44 -3.72
C SER A 173 18.40 -12.04 -4.25
N PHE A 174 19.29 -11.29 -3.58
CA PHE A 174 19.65 -9.90 -3.92
C PHE A 174 18.46 -8.92 -3.97
N ILE A 175 17.31 -9.30 -3.41
CA ILE A 175 16.13 -8.43 -3.29
C ILE A 175 16.45 -7.27 -2.35
N VAL A 176 16.12 -6.04 -2.78
CA VAL A 176 16.29 -4.81 -2.00
C VAL A 176 15.22 -4.73 -0.90
N TYR A 177 15.65 -4.51 0.35
CA TYR A 177 14.77 -4.37 1.50
C TYR A 177 14.54 -2.92 1.89
N GLU A 178 15.62 -2.18 2.11
CA GLU A 178 15.57 -0.79 2.56
C GLU A 178 16.75 0.00 2.02
N LYS A 179 16.57 1.32 2.00
CA LYS A 179 17.63 2.27 1.70
C LYS A 179 18.42 2.56 2.97
N LEU A 180 19.73 2.42 2.89
CA LEU A 180 20.63 2.73 3.99
C LEU A 180 21.05 4.21 3.90
N PRO A 181 21.31 4.86 5.04
CA PRO A 181 21.89 6.19 5.04
C PRO A 181 23.24 6.19 4.33
N ALA A 182 23.57 7.31 3.68
CA ALA A 182 24.88 7.47 3.07
C ALA A 182 25.98 7.33 4.14
N GLU A 183 26.99 6.51 3.84
CA GLU A 183 28.14 6.35 4.70
C GLU A 183 29.05 7.58 4.53
N TYR A 184 29.42 8.20 5.65
CA TYR A 184 30.42 9.25 5.70
C TYR A 184 31.72 8.64 6.23
N ASP A 185 32.82 8.88 5.51
CA ASP A 185 34.14 8.53 6.03
C ASP A 185 34.41 9.34 7.30
N SER A 186 35.04 8.69 8.27
CA SER A 186 35.47 9.29 9.54
C SER A 186 36.68 10.22 9.40
N ARG A 187 37.29 10.30 8.21
CA ARG A 187 38.52 11.04 7.91
C ARG A 187 38.30 12.51 7.58
#